data_AF-A0A0K8SWE5-F1
#
_entry.id   AF-A0A0K8SWE5-F1
#
_cell.length_a   1.000
_cell.length_b   1.000
_cell.length_c   1.000
_cell.angle_alpha   90.00
_cell.angle_beta   90.00
_cell.angle_gamma   90.00
#
_symmetry.space_group_name_H-M   'P 1'
#
loop_
_entity.id
_entity.type
_entity.pdbx_description
1 polymer ?
#
loop_
_entity_poly.entity_id
_entity_poly.type
_entity_poly.pdbx_seq_one_letter_code
_entity_poly.pdbx_strand_id
1 'polypeptide(L)'
;LNLASYTQTDTLKKFQAGPLLKEIIENMQKRNGRRKANFYSGHDLTIVSLMRSLGFDDLGLPAYGAALVIEYHEAEDAPDSGFIQIFYHRRATDQKPNNYQLPFCDPNCSLKVFHENLSKFIPNDWDAECKS
;
A
#
# COMPACT_ATOMS: atom_id res chain seq x y z
N LEU A 1 -0.23 13.53 19.04
CA LEU A 1 0.01 13.61 17.58
C LEU A 1 -0.97 12.67 16.90
N ASN A 2 -1.83 13.16 16.00
CA ASN A 2 -2.77 12.33 15.26
C ASN A 2 -2.36 12.26 13.78
N LEU A 3 -1.64 11.20 13.39
CA LEU A 3 -1.17 11.01 12.01
C LEU A 3 -2.32 10.81 11.02
N ALA A 4 -3.49 10.35 11.46
CA ALA A 4 -4.66 10.19 10.60
C ALA A 4 -5.15 11.53 10.03
N SER A 5 -4.82 12.65 10.68
CA SER A 5 -5.20 13.99 10.22
C SER A 5 -4.67 14.32 8.81
N TYR A 6 -3.53 13.73 8.42
CA TYR A 6 -2.89 13.92 7.12
C TYR A 6 -3.59 13.19 5.98
N THR A 7 -4.59 12.36 6.25
CA THR A 7 -5.28 11.53 5.23
C THR A 7 -6.79 11.49 5.44
N GLN A 8 -7.36 12.58 5.99
CA GLN A 8 -8.82 12.69 6.24
C GLN A 8 -9.67 12.78 4.98
N THR A 9 -9.10 13.30 3.89
CA THR A 9 -9.80 13.45 2.61
C THR A 9 -9.10 12.65 1.52
N ASP A 10 -9.82 12.35 0.44
CA ASP A 10 -9.25 11.65 -0.72
C ASP A 10 -8.11 12.44 -1.36
N THR A 11 -8.22 13.77 -1.41
CA THR A 11 -7.14 14.67 -1.86
C THR A 11 -5.90 14.54 -0.99
N LEU A 12 -6.07 14.49 0.33
CA LEU A 12 -4.97 14.31 1.27
C LEU A 12 -4.34 12.92 1.13
N LYS A 13 -5.13 11.85 0.99
CA LYS A 13 -4.63 10.50 0.68
C LYS A 13 -3.80 10.48 -0.60
N LYS A 14 -4.30 11.12 -1.65
CA LYS A 14 -3.60 11.28 -2.94
C LYS A 14 -2.24 11.96 -2.77
N PHE A 15 -2.18 13.07 -2.04
CA PHE A 15 -0.93 13.81 -1.84
C PHE A 15 -0.02 13.28 -0.72
N GLN A 16 -0.46 12.35 0.12
CA GLN A 16 0.43 11.74 1.12
C GLN A 16 0.97 10.38 0.67
N ALA A 17 0.11 9.53 0.13
CA ALA A 17 0.46 8.14 -0.21
C ALA A 17 0.57 7.90 -1.71
N GLY A 18 -0.03 8.75 -2.54
CA GLY A 18 -0.20 8.52 -3.97
C GLY A 18 1.08 8.20 -4.75
N PRO A 19 2.17 8.98 -4.62
CA PRO A 19 3.42 8.71 -5.33
C PRO A 19 4.00 7.33 -5.01
N LEU A 20 4.04 6.95 -3.73
CA LEU A 20 4.54 5.64 -3.31
C LEU A 20 3.58 4.51 -3.73
N LEU A 21 2.27 4.74 -3.66
CA LEU A 21 1.27 3.78 -4.11
C LEU A 21 1.38 3.51 -5.61
N LYS A 22 1.63 4.54 -6.41
CA LYS A 22 1.91 4.45 -7.85
C LYS A 22 3.13 3.56 -8.10
N GLU A 23 4.24 3.84 -7.41
CA GLU A 23 5.47 3.06 -7.55
C GLU A 23 5.27 1.57 -7.20
N ILE A 24 4.55 1.27 -6.11
CA ILE A 24 4.25 -0.10 -5.69
C ILE A 24 3.46 -0.84 -6.78
N ILE A 25 2.39 -0.24 -7.29
CA ILE A 25 1.53 -0.85 -8.31
C ILE A 25 2.30 -1.04 -9.63
N GLU A 26 3.05 -0.03 -10.07
CA GLU A 26 3.86 -0.12 -11.28
C GLU A 26 4.92 -1.23 -11.17
N ASN A 27 5.55 -1.39 -10.00
CA ASN A 27 6.53 -2.45 -9.77
C ASN A 27 5.88 -3.84 -9.84
N MET A 28 4.64 -4.01 -9.35
CA MET A 28 3.90 -5.28 -9.47
C MET A 28 3.48 -5.57 -10.92
N GLN A 29 3.09 -4.53 -11.68
CA GLN A 29 2.73 -4.67 -13.10
C GLN A 29 3.94 -4.98 -13.98
N LYS A 30 5.09 -4.35 -13.72
CA LYS A 30 6.36 -4.51 -14.47
C LYS A 30 7.20 -5.71 -14.01
N ARG A 31 6.68 -6.54 -13.09
CA ARG A 31 7.40 -7.71 -12.56
C ARG A 31 7.87 -8.61 -13.71
N ASN A 32 9.10 -9.10 -13.61
CA ASN A 32 9.71 -9.98 -14.62
C ASN A 32 10.51 -11.13 -13.99
N GLY A 33 10.28 -11.40 -12.70
CA GLY A 33 10.97 -12.44 -11.92
C GLY A 33 12.41 -12.11 -11.51
N ARG A 34 13.06 -11.08 -12.10
CA ARG A 34 14.45 -10.71 -11.73
C ARG A 34 14.53 -10.01 -10.39
N ARG A 35 13.59 -9.11 -10.11
CA ARG A 35 13.46 -8.44 -8.81
C ARG A 35 12.31 -9.07 -8.03
N LYS A 36 12.63 -9.67 -6.87
CA LYS A 36 11.66 -10.35 -6.00
C LYS A 36 11.11 -9.49 -4.87
N ALA A 37 11.82 -8.42 -4.49
CA ALA A 37 11.40 -7.51 -3.43
C ALA A 37 11.86 -6.07 -3.71
N ASN A 38 11.09 -5.10 -3.22
CA ASN A 38 11.47 -3.69 -3.13
C ASN A 38 11.36 -3.28 -1.65
N PHE A 39 12.37 -2.57 -1.14
CA PHE A 39 12.40 -2.11 0.25
C PHE A 39 12.37 -0.58 0.28
N TYR A 40 11.42 -0.03 1.02
CA TYR A 40 11.25 1.40 1.20
C TYR A 40 11.46 1.73 2.68
N SER A 41 12.51 2.49 2.98
CA SER A 41 12.69 3.07 4.32
C SER A 41 11.91 4.38 4.38
N GLY A 42 10.98 4.48 5.34
CA GLY A 42 10.12 5.64 5.50
C GLY A 42 9.84 5.95 6.97
N HIS A 43 8.81 6.74 7.23
CA HIS A 43 8.42 7.15 8.58
C HIS A 43 7.08 6.52 9.00
N ASP A 44 6.73 6.68 10.27
CA ASP A 44 5.41 6.32 10.82
C ASP A 44 4.26 6.90 9.98
N LEU A 45 4.39 8.16 9.55
CA LEU A 45 3.45 8.83 8.67
C LEU A 45 3.34 8.14 7.30
N THR A 46 4.43 7.59 6.76
CA THR A 46 4.42 6.84 5.49
C THR A 46 3.55 5.58 5.64
N ILE A 47 3.75 4.81 6.71
CA ILE A 47 2.98 3.59 6.99
C ILE A 47 1.50 3.94 7.19
N VAL A 48 1.20 4.93 8.03
CA VAL A 48 -0.18 5.35 8.32
C VAL A 48 -0.87 5.85 7.06
N SER A 49 -0.19 6.65 6.23
CA SER A 49 -0.78 7.20 5.01
C SER A 49 -1.11 6.12 3.98
N LEU A 50 -0.21 5.14 3.80
CA LEU A 50 -0.47 3.98 2.94
C LEU A 50 -1.63 3.14 3.46
N MET A 51 -1.59 2.71 4.72
CA MET A 51 -2.66 1.89 5.32
C MET A 51 -4.03 2.57 5.25
N ARG A 52 -4.11 3.88 5.52
CA ARG A 52 -5.37 4.64 5.39
C ARG A 52 -5.85 4.78 3.95
N SER A 53 -4.92 4.83 2.99
CA SER A 53 -5.26 4.82 1.55
C SER A 53 -5.73 3.45 1.09
N LEU A 54 -5.26 2.37 1.72
CA LEU A 54 -5.79 1.01 1.54
C LEU A 54 -7.14 0.78 2.26
N GLY A 55 -7.65 1.79 2.99
CA GLY A 55 -8.96 1.73 3.66
C GLY A 55 -8.91 1.31 5.14
N PHE A 56 -7.74 1.25 5.76
CA PHE A 56 -7.61 0.95 7.18
C PHE A 56 -7.56 2.23 8.01
N ASP A 57 -8.67 2.60 8.66
CA ASP A 57 -8.78 3.87 9.40
C ASP A 57 -8.38 3.80 10.89
N ASP A 58 -8.56 2.64 11.54
CA ASP A 58 -8.21 2.44 12.96
C ASP A 58 -6.75 1.98 13.10
N LEU A 59 -5.83 2.95 13.06
CA LEU A 59 -4.40 2.73 13.19
C LEU A 59 -3.88 3.47 14.43
N GLY A 60 -3.34 2.70 15.37
CA GLY A 60 -2.46 3.25 16.41
C GLY A 60 -1.14 3.77 15.82
N LEU A 61 -0.38 4.53 16.61
CA LEU A 61 0.94 4.98 16.23
C LEU A 61 1.86 3.76 15.97
N PRO A 62 2.47 3.62 14.77
CA PRO A 62 3.46 2.57 14.52
C PRO A 62 4.61 2.67 15.51
N ALA A 63 5.01 1.55 16.13
CA ALA A 63 6.19 1.54 16.97
C ALA A 63 7.47 1.40 16.12
N TYR A 64 8.63 1.60 16.73
CA TYR A 64 9.90 1.39 16.05
C TYR A 64 10.02 -0.05 15.49
N GLY A 65 10.52 -0.13 14.25
CA GLY A 65 10.60 -1.37 13.49
C GLY A 65 9.25 -1.92 13.01
N ALA A 66 8.20 -1.10 13.01
CA ALA A 66 6.97 -1.43 12.29
C ALA A 66 7.24 -1.53 10.77
N ALA A 67 6.51 -2.42 10.10
CA ALA A 67 6.66 -2.65 8.68
C ALA A 67 5.32 -3.05 8.04
N LEU A 68 4.98 -2.39 6.94
CA LEU A 68 3.90 -2.78 6.03
C LEU A 68 4.50 -3.59 4.88
N VAL A 69 3.97 -4.79 4.67
CA VAL A 69 4.38 -5.69 3.60
C VAL A 69 3.19 -5.92 2.68
N ILE A 70 3.40 -5.73 1.38
CA ILE A 70 2.39 -5.90 0.34
C ILE A 70 2.94 -6.94 -0.64
N GLU A 71 2.34 -8.11 -0.65
CA GLU A 71 2.80 -9.25 -1.44
C GLU A 71 1.89 -9.43 -2.65
N TYR A 72 2.49 -9.76 -3.79
CA TYR A 72 1.78 -10.24 -4.97
C TYR A 72 2.15 -11.70 -5.19
N HIS A 73 1.17 -12.58 -5.12
CA HIS A 73 1.31 -14.01 -5.32
C HIS A 73 0.84 -14.36 -6.73
N GLU A 74 1.60 -15.20 -7.42
CA GLU A 74 1.26 -15.72 -8.73
C GLU A 74 1.85 -17.11 -8.85
N ALA A 75 1.05 -18.08 -9.29
CA ALA A 75 1.52 -19.43 -9.53
C ALA A 75 2.18 -19.51 -10.91
N GLU A 76 3.28 -20.24 -11.03
CA GLU A 76 4.02 -20.37 -12.29
C GLU A 76 3.17 -21.00 -13.41
N ASP A 77 2.22 -21.87 -13.05
CA ASP A 77 1.32 -22.59 -13.94
C ASP A 77 -0.01 -21.86 -14.22
N ALA A 78 -0.28 -20.76 -13.50
CA ALA A 78 -1.45 -19.91 -13.71
C ALA A 78 -1.05 -18.42 -13.76
N PRO A 79 -0.28 -18.01 -14.80
CA PRO A 79 -0.04 -16.60 -15.05
C PRO A 79 -1.38 -15.87 -15.21
N ASP A 80 -1.47 -14.66 -14.67
CA ASP A 80 -2.68 -13.81 -14.62
C ASP A 80 -3.74 -14.18 -13.56
N SER A 81 -3.56 -15.24 -12.76
CA SER A 81 -4.43 -15.54 -11.60
C SER A 81 -3.89 -15.00 -10.27
N GLY A 82 -2.98 -14.03 -10.33
CA GLY A 82 -2.29 -13.54 -9.14
C GLY A 82 -3.16 -12.67 -8.23
N PHE A 83 -2.79 -12.61 -6.95
CA PHE A 83 -3.53 -11.90 -5.91
C PHE A 83 -2.62 -11.17 -4.93
N ILE A 84 -3.18 -10.15 -4.27
CA ILE A 84 -2.50 -9.29 -3.31
C ILE A 84 -2.80 -9.74 -1.87
N GLN A 85 -1.78 -9.79 -1.03
CA GLN A 85 -1.90 -9.93 0.42
C GLN A 85 -1.23 -8.77 1.15
N ILE A 86 -1.83 -8.32 2.25
CA ILE A 86 -1.32 -7.23 3.07
C ILE A 86 -0.99 -7.76 4.46
N PHE A 87 0.21 -7.45 4.91
CA PHE A 87 0.73 -7.85 6.20
C PHE A 87 1.26 -6.62 6.93
N TYR A 88 0.97 -6.48 8.22
CA TYR A 88 1.49 -5.36 9.01
C TYR A 88 2.04 -5.82 10.36
N HIS A 89 3.33 -5.53 10.56
CA HIS A 89 4.03 -5.60 11.83
C HIS A 89 3.91 -4.25 12.52
N ARG A 90 3.31 -4.22 13.71
CA ARG A 90 3.12 -2.98 14.49
C ARG A 90 4.38 -2.57 15.25
N ARG A 91 5.29 -3.51 15.49
CA ARG A 91 6.56 -3.34 16.21
C ARG A 91 7.57 -4.42 15.81
N ALA A 92 8.85 -4.16 16.04
CA ALA A 92 9.94 -5.10 15.74
C ALA A 92 9.82 -6.47 16.42
N THR A 93 9.15 -6.56 17.57
CA THR A 93 9.02 -7.79 18.36
C THR A 93 7.87 -8.69 17.93
N ASP A 94 7.06 -8.27 16.95
CA ASP A 94 5.93 -9.08 16.48
C ASP A 94 6.46 -10.33 15.77
N GLN A 95 6.21 -11.51 16.35
CA GLN A 95 6.72 -12.77 15.83
C GLN A 95 6.11 -13.15 14.47
N LYS A 96 4.88 -12.70 14.19
CA LYS A 96 4.19 -12.91 12.91
C LYS A 96 3.44 -11.64 12.53
N PRO A 97 3.44 -11.25 11.24
CA PRO A 97 2.60 -10.14 10.81
C PRO A 97 1.13 -10.54 10.90
N ASN A 98 0.28 -9.56 11.21
CA ASN A 98 -1.16 -9.76 11.08
C ASN A 98 -1.53 -9.58 9.60
N ASN A 99 -2.35 -10.48 9.06
CA ASN A 99 -2.94 -10.32 7.73
C ASN A 99 -4.07 -9.28 7.80
N TYR A 100 -4.08 -8.34 6.87
CA TYR A 100 -5.09 -7.29 6.74
C TYR A 100 -5.88 -7.50 5.46
N GLN A 101 -7.13 -7.93 5.60
CA GLN A 101 -8.04 -8.06 4.47
C GLN A 101 -8.38 -6.68 3.91
N LEU A 102 -8.13 -6.47 2.63
CA LEU A 102 -8.51 -5.23 1.95
C LEU A 102 -10.04 -5.06 2.01
N PRO A 103 -10.55 -3.91 2.48
CA PRO A 103 -11.99 -3.73 2.74
C PRO A 103 -12.83 -3.64 1.46
N PHE A 104 -12.18 -3.38 0.32
CA PHE A 104 -12.83 -3.24 -1.00
C PHE A 104 -12.68 -4.48 -1.88
N CYS A 105 -12.17 -5.60 -1.34
CA CYS A 105 -11.80 -6.77 -2.14
C CYS A 105 -12.01 -8.09 -1.40
N ASP A 106 -12.21 -9.17 -2.16
CA ASP A 106 -12.17 -10.53 -1.63
C ASP A 106 -10.74 -10.95 -1.22
N PRO A 107 -10.56 -12.04 -0.45
CA PRO A 107 -9.24 -12.48 0.01
C PRO A 107 -8.19 -12.68 -1.10
N ASN A 108 -8.62 -13.08 -2.29
CA ASN A 108 -7.74 -13.21 -3.45
C ASN A 108 -7.86 -11.96 -4.35
N CYS A 109 -7.42 -10.83 -3.83
CA CYS A 109 -7.58 -9.56 -4.52
C CYS A 109 -6.69 -9.46 -5.76
N SER A 110 -7.27 -9.50 -6.97
CA SER A 110 -6.48 -9.36 -8.20
C SER A 110 -5.79 -7.99 -8.29
N LEU A 111 -4.63 -7.94 -8.95
CA LEU A 111 -3.89 -6.68 -9.16
C LEU A 111 -4.73 -5.64 -9.93
N LYS A 112 -5.62 -6.08 -10.82
CA LYS A 112 -6.56 -5.22 -11.54
C LYS A 112 -7.52 -4.53 -10.58
N VAL A 113 -8.22 -5.29 -9.74
CA VAL A 113 -9.19 -4.74 -8.76
C VAL A 113 -8.47 -3.86 -7.73
N PHE A 114 -7.26 -4.25 -7.31
CA PHE A 114 -6.41 -3.43 -6.44
C PHE A 114 -6.12 -2.07 -7.05
N HIS A 115 -5.67 -2.02 -8.31
CA HIS A 115 -5.38 -0.76 -9.00
C HIS A 115 -6.64 0.08 -9.22
N GLU A 116 -7.75 -0.51 -9.67
CA GLU A 116 -8.99 0.21 -9.93
C GLU A 116 -9.51 0.95 -8.69
N ASN A 117 -9.52 0.29 -7.53
CA ASN A 117 -9.99 0.89 -6.27
C ASN A 117 -9.06 1.99 -5.73
N LEU A 118 -7.78 1.94 -6.07
CA LEU A 118 -6.77 2.86 -5.55
C LEU A 118 -6.41 3.97 -6.53
N SER A 119 -6.84 3.85 -7.79
CA SER A 119 -6.54 4.78 -8.90
C SER A 119 -6.85 6.25 -8.57
N LYS A 120 -7.92 6.52 -7.80
CA LYS A 120 -8.29 7.87 -7.37
C LYS A 120 -7.24 8.54 -6.47
N PHE A 121 -6.40 7.75 -5.80
CA PHE A 121 -5.30 8.24 -4.97
C PHE A 121 -3.97 8.34 -5.73
N ILE A 122 -3.93 7.98 -7.01
CA ILE A 122 -2.71 8.00 -7.81
C ILE A 122 -2.67 9.33 -8.60
N PRO A 123 -1.63 10.16 -8.42
CA PRO A 123 -1.45 11.38 -9.22
C PRO A 123 -1.06 11.04 -10.66
N ASN A 124 -1.67 11.76 -11.60
CA ASN A 124 -1.34 11.64 -13.02
C ASN A 124 -0.02 12.36 -13.30
N ASP A 125 0.00 13.66 -12.98
CA ASP A 125 1.16 14.54 -13.03
C ASP A 125 1.29 15.22 -11.67
N TRP A 126 2.19 14.69 -10.84
CA TRP A 126 2.41 15.17 -9.49
C TRP A 126 2.76 16.67 -9.45
N ASP A 127 3.70 17.09 -10.29
CA ASP A 127 4.21 18.45 -10.27
C ASP A 127 3.16 19.45 -10.76
N ALA A 128 2.35 19.09 -11.76
CA ALA A 128 1.25 19.92 -12.19
C ALA A 128 0.15 20.01 -11.14
N GLU A 129 -0.21 18.89 -10.50
CA GLU A 129 -1.26 18.84 -9.48
C GLU A 129 -0.86 19.52 -8.16
N CYS A 130 0.45 19.66 -7.89
CA CYS A 130 0.98 20.39 -6.75
C CYS A 130 1.24 21.88 -6.99
N LYS A 131 1.05 22.39 -8.22
CA LYS A 131 1.15 23.82 -8.52
C LYS A 131 -0.17 24.50 -8.17
N SER A 132 -0.15 25.32 -7.11
CA SER A 132 -1.21 26.26 -6.72
C SER A 132 -1.12 27.56 -7.50
#